data_AF-B1VPT5-F1
#
_entry.id   AF-B1VPT5-F1
#
_cell.length_a   1.000
_cell.length_b   1.000
_cell.length_c   1.000
_cell.angle_alpha   90.00
_cell.angle_beta   90.00
_cell.angle_gamma   90.00
#
_symmetry.space_group_name_H-M   'P 1'
#
loop_
_entity.id
_entity.type
_entity.pdbx_description
1 polymer ?
#
loop_
_entity_poly.entity_id
_entity_poly.type
_entity_poly.pdbx_seq_one_letter_code
_entity_poly.pdbx_strand_id
1 'polypeptide(L)'
;MQHGLRSSSPRRSSHRPWAPAASSPAAPWVSYYDGQEVTSAGALDIDDMVAVAASCDSGASAWTAARREAYANDQGANVSLIAVTARSNRQRSGQDLADWMPPSPDAQCRYVAERMSTKLRRHLTADD
;
A
#
# COMPACT_ATOMS: atom_id res chain seq x y z
N MET A 1 -31.19 -63.54 -39.63
CA MET A 1 -30.39 -63.79 -38.41
C MET A 1 -28.92 -63.78 -38.86
N GLN A 2 -27.96 -62.96 -38.42
CA GLN A 2 -27.87 -61.89 -37.42
C GLN A 2 -26.66 -60.99 -37.80
N HIS A 3 -26.88 -59.67 -37.68
CA HIS A 3 -25.99 -58.57 -37.26
C HIS A 3 -24.56 -58.38 -37.83
N GLY A 4 -24.43 -57.34 -38.66
CA GLY A 4 -23.18 -56.63 -38.93
C GLY A 4 -22.93 -55.54 -37.87
N LEU A 5 -21.73 -55.54 -37.28
CA LEU A 5 -21.30 -54.56 -36.28
C LEU A 5 -20.76 -53.31 -36.99
N ARG A 6 -21.48 -52.19 -36.92
CA ARG A 6 -20.95 -50.86 -37.24
C ARG A 6 -20.20 -50.34 -36.00
N SER A 7 -18.88 -50.18 -36.14
CA SER A 7 -18.05 -49.44 -35.18
C SER A 7 -18.40 -47.96 -35.27
N SER A 8 -19.04 -47.42 -34.24
CA SER A 8 -19.32 -45.99 -34.10
C SER A 8 -18.11 -45.30 -33.47
N SER A 9 -17.34 -44.54 -34.26
CA SER A 9 -16.32 -43.63 -33.73
C SER A 9 -16.98 -42.51 -32.91
N PRO A 10 -16.52 -42.19 -31.68
CA PRO A 10 -17.09 -41.10 -30.91
C PRO A 10 -16.70 -39.74 -31.51
N ARG A 11 -17.69 -38.86 -31.68
CA ARG A 11 -17.48 -37.44 -32.03
C ARG A 11 -16.62 -36.79 -30.94
N ARG A 12 -15.46 -36.25 -31.32
CA ARG A 12 -14.62 -35.40 -30.46
C ARG A 12 -15.47 -34.23 -29.95
N SER A 13 -15.72 -34.18 -28.65
CA SER A 13 -16.38 -33.05 -27.99
C SER A 13 -15.56 -31.78 -28.20
N SER A 14 -16.17 -30.77 -28.81
CA SER A 14 -15.61 -29.44 -28.92
C SER A 14 -15.59 -28.79 -27.52
N HIS A 15 -14.47 -28.90 -26.81
CA HIS A 15 -14.24 -28.13 -25.60
C HIS A 15 -14.20 -26.64 -25.99
N ARG A 16 -15.22 -25.88 -25.58
CA ARG A 16 -15.15 -24.41 -25.59
C ARG A 16 -14.02 -24.01 -24.62
N PRO A 17 -13.04 -23.19 -25.03
CA PRO A 17 -12.04 -22.70 -24.10
C PRO A 17 -12.72 -21.90 -22.99
N TRP A 18 -12.30 -22.12 -21.75
CA TRP A 18 -12.67 -21.29 -20.60
C TRP A 18 -12.19 -19.87 -20.90
N ALA A 19 -13.13 -18.96 -21.16
CA ALA A 19 -12.84 -17.54 -21.08
C ALA A 19 -12.84 -17.17 -19.59
N PRO A 20 -11.79 -16.52 -19.05
CA PRO A 20 -11.86 -16.01 -17.69
C PRO A 20 -13.06 -15.06 -17.61
N ALA A 21 -13.92 -15.27 -16.62
CA ALA A 21 -14.96 -14.31 -16.29
C ALA A 21 -14.29 -12.94 -16.10
N ALA A 22 -14.86 -11.90 -16.70
CA ALA A 22 -14.39 -10.54 -16.45
C ALA A 22 -14.45 -10.29 -14.93
N SER A 23 -13.31 -9.99 -14.31
CA SER A 23 -13.27 -9.63 -12.90
C SER A 23 -14.13 -8.39 -12.68
N SER A 24 -14.98 -8.43 -11.66
CA SER A 24 -15.67 -7.22 -11.21
C SER A 24 -14.62 -6.13 -10.91
N PRO A 25 -14.90 -4.84 -11.22
CA PRO A 25 -14.00 -3.76 -10.83
C PRO A 25 -13.77 -3.82 -9.32
N ALA A 26 -12.52 -3.70 -8.91
CA ALA A 26 -12.18 -3.64 -7.49
C ALA A 26 -12.89 -2.45 -6.83
N ALA A 27 -13.31 -2.62 -5.58
CA ALA A 27 -13.72 -1.48 -4.76
C ALA A 27 -12.57 -0.47 -4.70
N PRO A 28 -12.84 0.84 -4.77
CA PRO A 28 -11.79 1.85 -4.71
C PRO A 28 -11.09 1.83 -3.36
N TRP A 29 -9.81 2.10 -3.36
CA TRP A 29 -9.05 2.46 -2.16
C TRP A 29 -9.09 3.96 -1.95
N VAL A 30 -9.25 4.38 -0.69
CA VAL A 30 -9.19 5.79 -0.29
C VAL A 30 -7.77 6.09 0.20
N SER A 31 -7.10 7.04 -0.47
CA SER A 31 -5.76 7.50 -0.08
C SER A 31 -5.82 8.32 1.21
N TYR A 32 -4.91 8.01 2.14
CA TYR A 32 -4.92 8.56 3.48
C TYR A 32 -4.73 10.09 3.53
N TYR A 33 -3.85 10.67 2.69
CA TYR A 33 -3.51 12.09 2.77
C TYR A 33 -4.51 13.04 2.13
N ASP A 34 -5.07 12.63 0.99
CA ASP A 34 -5.86 13.50 0.12
C ASP A 34 -7.30 13.00 -0.10
N GLY A 35 -7.67 11.88 0.52
CA GLY A 35 -9.01 11.30 0.44
C GLY A 35 -9.38 10.80 -0.96
N GLN A 36 -8.44 10.72 -1.90
CA GLN A 36 -8.73 10.34 -3.28
C GLN A 36 -9.04 8.85 -3.37
N GLU A 37 -10.12 8.54 -4.08
CA GLU A 37 -10.47 7.17 -4.45
C GLU A 37 -9.69 6.73 -5.70
N VAL A 38 -9.00 5.59 -5.61
CA VAL A 38 -8.24 5.00 -6.72
C VAL A 38 -8.52 3.51 -6.83
N THR A 39 -8.57 3.00 -8.06
CA THR A 39 -8.84 1.58 -8.33
C THR A 39 -7.62 0.82 -8.88
N SER A 40 -6.55 1.53 -9.19
CA SER A 40 -5.29 0.96 -9.70
C SER A 40 -4.22 0.97 -8.62
N ALA A 41 -3.55 -0.17 -8.43
CA ALA A 41 -2.50 -0.32 -7.42
C ALA A 41 -1.32 0.61 -7.70
N GLY A 42 -1.00 0.83 -8.98
CA GLY A 42 0.08 1.73 -9.39
C GLY A 42 -0.19 3.22 -9.14
N ALA A 43 -1.39 3.59 -8.68
CA ALA A 43 -1.70 4.96 -8.27
C ALA A 43 -1.34 5.24 -6.80
N LEU A 44 -1.06 4.20 -6.02
CA LEU A 44 -0.70 4.29 -4.61
C LEU A 44 0.78 4.01 -4.41
N ASP A 45 1.35 4.71 -3.44
CA ASP A 45 2.60 4.34 -2.78
C ASP A 45 2.28 3.85 -1.36
N ILE A 46 3.15 2.97 -0.83
CA ILE A 46 3.21 2.69 0.60
C ILE A 46 4.25 3.64 1.20
N ASP A 47 3.83 4.44 2.17
CA ASP A 47 4.67 5.43 2.83
C ASP A 47 4.85 5.09 4.32
N ASP A 48 6.03 5.38 4.85
CA ASP A 48 6.31 5.31 6.28
C ASP A 48 5.76 6.58 6.96
N MET A 49 5.00 6.41 8.05
CA MET A 49 4.38 7.56 8.75
C MET A 49 5.38 8.61 9.22
N VAL A 50 6.62 8.22 9.52
CA VAL A 50 7.78 9.12 9.50
C VAL A 50 8.67 8.63 8.37
N ALA A 51 8.88 9.46 7.35
CA ALA A 51 9.68 9.03 6.20
C ALA A 51 11.08 8.58 6.63
N VAL A 52 11.66 7.59 5.96
CA VAL A 52 13.00 7.07 6.28
C VAL A 52 14.06 8.17 6.32
N ALA A 53 14.00 9.14 5.40
CA ALA A 53 14.89 10.30 5.40
C ALA A 53 14.75 11.13 6.69
N ALA A 54 13.54 11.59 7.02
CA ALA A 54 13.26 12.33 8.26
C ALA A 54 13.63 11.51 9.51
N SER A 55 13.46 10.18 9.48
CA SER A 55 13.88 9.36 10.61
C SER A 55 15.40 9.40 10.85
N CYS A 56 16.20 9.53 9.78
CA CYS A 56 17.66 9.58 9.88
C CYS A 56 18.11 10.86 10.59
N ASP A 57 17.48 11.98 10.27
CA ASP A 57 17.71 13.28 10.91
C ASP A 57 17.29 13.22 12.38
N SER A 58 16.15 12.60 12.67
CA SER A 58 15.65 12.37 14.03
C SER A 58 16.34 11.23 14.82
N GLY A 59 17.56 10.82 14.42
CA GLY A 59 18.42 9.88 15.16
C GLY A 59 18.50 8.44 14.63
N ALA A 60 17.77 8.09 13.57
CA ALA A 60 17.89 6.77 12.93
C ALA A 60 19.20 6.59 12.15
N SER A 61 19.96 7.67 11.93
CA SER A 61 21.31 7.60 11.34
C SER A 61 22.27 6.69 12.14
N ALA A 62 22.06 6.56 13.45
CA ALA A 62 22.83 5.66 14.31
C ALA A 62 22.34 4.19 14.31
N TRP A 63 21.26 3.88 13.59
CA TRP A 63 20.69 2.53 13.59
C TRP A 63 21.51 1.56 12.75
N THR A 64 21.56 0.31 13.22
CA THR A 64 22.07 -0.81 12.42
C THR A 64 21.22 -1.01 11.16
N ALA A 65 21.79 -1.62 10.13
CA ALA A 65 21.05 -1.97 8.92
C ALA A 65 19.80 -2.82 9.22
N ALA A 66 19.93 -3.81 10.10
CA ALA A 66 18.81 -4.65 10.53
C ALA A 66 17.68 -3.86 11.20
N ARG A 67 18.00 -2.84 12.01
CA ARG A 67 16.98 -1.99 12.63
C ARG A 67 16.28 -1.09 11.61
N ARG A 68 17.01 -0.58 10.60
CA ARG A 68 16.42 0.20 9.49
C ARG A 68 15.48 -0.66 8.63
N GLU A 69 15.87 -1.89 8.32
CA GLU A 69 15.02 -2.82 7.59
C GLU A 69 13.76 -3.19 8.38
N ALA A 70 13.89 -3.46 9.69
CA ALA A 70 12.74 -3.72 10.56
C ALA A 70 11.81 -2.50 10.73
N TYR A 71 12.32 -1.29 10.50
CA TYR A 71 11.53 -0.07 10.51
C TYR A 71 10.71 0.07 9.24
N ALA A 72 11.35 0.00 8.06
CA ALA A 72 10.71 0.11 6.75
C ALA A 72 9.67 -0.99 6.44
N ASN A 73 9.68 -2.09 7.22
CA ASN A 73 8.75 -3.21 7.08
C ASN A 73 7.84 -3.39 8.30
N ASP A 74 7.68 -2.38 9.15
CA ASP A 74 6.91 -2.51 10.39
C ASP A 74 5.41 -2.64 10.14
N GLN A 75 4.90 -3.87 10.22
CA GLN A 75 3.47 -4.17 10.23
C GLN A 75 2.92 -4.35 11.65
N GLY A 76 3.77 -4.19 12.68
CA GLY A 76 3.40 -4.33 14.09
C GLY A 76 2.72 -3.10 14.69
N ALA A 77 2.52 -2.04 13.91
CA ALA A 77 1.66 -0.90 14.27
C ALA A 77 0.74 -0.61 13.09
N ASN A 78 -0.52 -0.31 13.38
CA ASN A 78 -1.54 0.06 12.41
C ASN A 78 -1.25 1.40 11.68
N VAL A 79 -0.26 2.15 12.15
CA VAL A 79 0.07 3.49 11.64
C VAL A 79 1.47 3.56 11.05
N SER A 80 2.25 2.48 11.06
CA SER A 80 3.64 2.52 10.61
C SER A 80 3.74 2.67 9.08
N LEU A 81 2.87 1.96 8.35
CA LEU A 81 2.79 1.98 6.89
C LEU A 81 1.39 2.41 6.45
N ILE A 82 1.32 3.37 5.53
CA ILE A 82 0.06 3.94 5.03
C ILE A 82 0.02 3.94 3.51
N ALA A 83 -1.16 3.69 2.96
CA ALA A 83 -1.41 3.78 1.52
C ALA A 83 -1.86 5.19 1.15
N VAL A 84 -1.13 5.83 0.24
CA VAL A 84 -1.33 7.22 -0.16
C VAL A 84 -1.18 7.33 -1.67
N THR A 85 -1.82 8.31 -2.31
CA THR A 85 -1.54 8.57 -3.73
C THR A 85 -0.08 8.93 -3.93
N ALA A 86 0.53 8.44 -5.03
CA ALA A 86 1.91 8.76 -5.36
C ALA A 86 2.16 10.28 -5.49
N ARG A 87 1.13 11.04 -5.89
CA ARG A 87 1.19 12.51 -5.94
C ARG A 87 1.38 13.12 -4.56
N SER A 88 0.51 12.76 -3.59
CA SER A 88 0.57 13.36 -2.24
C SER A 88 1.84 12.92 -1.50
N ASN A 89 2.29 11.68 -1.69
CA ASN A 89 3.55 11.18 -1.15
C ASN A 89 4.76 11.98 -1.63
N ARG A 90 4.85 12.23 -2.94
CA ARG A 90 5.95 13.05 -3.52
C ARG A 90 5.88 14.52 -3.13
N GLN A 91 4.69 15.05 -2.85
CA GLN A 91 4.56 16.40 -2.30
C GLN A 91 5.07 16.49 -0.87
N ARG A 92 4.78 15.47 -0.04
CA ARG A 92 5.29 15.37 1.32
C ARG A 92 6.81 15.24 1.33
N SER A 93 7.39 14.34 0.53
CA SER A 93 8.84 14.13 0.35
C SER A 93 9.67 14.11 1.65
N GLY A 94 9.11 13.62 2.76
CA GLY A 94 9.78 13.60 4.06
C GLY A 94 9.84 14.93 4.82
N GLN A 95 9.17 15.97 4.34
CA GLN A 95 9.08 17.28 5.00
C GLN A 95 8.50 17.19 6.42
N ASP A 96 8.83 18.19 7.23
CA ASP A 96 8.32 18.37 8.58
C ASP A 96 6.89 18.89 8.61
N LEU A 97 6.27 18.80 9.79
CA LEU A 97 4.89 19.21 10.01
C LEU A 97 4.66 20.70 9.74
N ALA A 98 5.69 21.53 9.88
CA ALA A 98 5.62 22.96 9.58
C ALA A 98 5.59 23.24 8.06
N ASP A 99 6.23 22.38 7.28
CA ASP A 99 6.39 22.57 5.83
C ASP A 99 5.32 21.84 5.02
N TRP A 100 4.76 20.75 5.57
CA TRP A 100 3.76 19.96 4.89
C TRP A 100 2.73 19.34 5.82
N MET A 101 1.47 19.44 5.41
CA MET A 101 0.32 18.79 6.05
C MET A 101 -0.58 18.13 5.00
N PRO A 102 -1.27 17.02 5.35
CA PRO A 102 -2.24 16.39 4.47
C PRO A 102 -3.28 17.39 3.94
N PRO A 103 -3.55 17.38 2.62
CA PRO A 103 -4.58 18.23 2.03
C PRO A 103 -5.99 17.93 2.54
N SER A 104 -6.26 16.69 2.95
CA SER A 104 -7.55 16.31 3.55
C SER A 104 -7.63 16.83 5.00
N PRO A 105 -8.59 17.70 5.34
CA PRO A 105 -8.76 18.21 6.70
C PRO A 105 -8.99 17.10 7.74
N ASP A 106 -9.74 16.06 7.37
CA ASP A 106 -10.05 14.92 8.23
C ASP A 106 -8.80 14.11 8.59
N ALA A 107 -7.75 14.18 7.76
CA ALA A 107 -6.49 13.50 8.00
C ALA A 107 -5.54 14.31 8.89
N GLN A 108 -5.69 15.63 9.03
CA GLN A 108 -4.66 16.49 9.66
C GLN A 108 -4.43 16.16 11.13
N CYS A 109 -5.49 16.17 11.95
CA CYS A 109 -5.39 15.84 13.38
C CYS A 109 -4.85 14.43 13.60
N ARG A 110 -5.32 13.48 12.77
CA ARG A 110 -4.90 12.08 12.82
C ARG A 110 -3.42 11.94 12.48
N TYR A 111 -2.98 12.57 11.40
CA TYR A 111 -1.61 12.53 10.91
C TYR A 111 -0.60 13.05 11.94
N VAL A 112 -0.89 14.18 12.61
CA VAL A 112 -0.02 14.69 13.67
C VAL A 112 0.08 13.70 14.83
N ALA A 113 -1.06 13.16 15.28
CA ALA A 113 -1.07 12.20 16.38
C ALA A 113 -0.32 10.90 16.04
N GLU A 114 -0.51 10.37 14.84
CA GLU A 114 0.12 9.14 14.38
C GLU A 114 1.63 9.33 14.11
N ARG A 115 2.05 10.48 13.57
CA ARG A 115 3.48 10.83 13.42
C ARG A 115 4.17 10.93 14.78
N MET A 116 3.55 11.58 15.77
CA MET A 116 4.10 11.65 17.13
C MET A 116 4.13 10.29 17.83
N SER A 117 3.07 9.48 17.68
CA SER A 117 3.04 8.11 18.20
C SER A 117 4.17 7.26 17.62
N THR A 118 4.43 7.40 16.32
CA THR A 118 5.53 6.71 15.62
C THR A 118 6.89 7.16 16.16
N LYS A 119 7.12 8.48 16.29
CA LYS A 119 8.37 9.02 16.85
C LYS A 119 8.63 8.48 18.27
N LEU A 120 7.61 8.49 19.14
CA LEU A 120 7.71 7.96 20.51
C LEU A 120 8.01 6.46 20.55
N ARG A 121 7.28 5.65 19.78
CA ARG A 121 7.50 4.18 19.70
C ARG A 121 8.90 3.83 19.20
N ARG A 122 9.47 4.65 18.32
CA ARG A 122 10.76 4.40 17.68
C ARG A 122 11.94 5.09 18.37
N HIS A 123 11.67 5.89 19.40
CA HIS A 123 12.65 6.73 20.09
C HIS A 123 13.35 7.71 19.13
N LEU A 124 12.58 8.35 18.25
CA LEU A 124 13.02 9.43 17.38
C LEU A 124 12.76 10.79 18.06
N THR A 125 13.62 11.78 17.80
CA THR A 125 13.45 13.15 18.32
C THR A 125 12.29 13.88 17.63
N ALA A 126 11.61 14.78 18.35
CA ALA A 126 10.48 15.55 17.83
C ALA A 126 10.93 16.66 16.86
N ASP A 127 12.04 17.30 17.19
CA ASP A 127 12.65 18.40 16.46
C ASP A 127 13.87 17.92 15.66
N ASP A 128 14.09 18.55 14.50
CA ASP A 128 15.35 18.65 13.78
C ASP A 128 15.74 20.15 13.67
#